data_AF-A0A131Z519-F1
#
_entry.id   AF-A0A131Z519-F1
#
_cell.length_a   1.000
_cell.length_b   1.000
_cell.length_c   1.000
_cell.angle_alpha   90.00
_cell.angle_beta   90.00
_cell.angle_gamma   90.00
#
_symmetry.space_group_name_H-M   'P 1'
#
loop_
_entity.id
_entity.type
_entity.pdbx_description
1 polymer ?
#
loop_
_entity_poly.entity_id
_entity_poly.type
_entity_poly.pdbx_seq_one_letter_code
_entity_poly.pdbx_strand_id
1 'polypeptide(L)'
;MVGMDTLVLASMFQVFVCVFSTEVLNAPKPGSPEELKEALNTTDKIWLAKRRTNKTTSNTCLYWQQKSFVGDVYEFTESYWDGSQQRTQQLNGKITSPPASKEEGAALEVTGVSEQGPNLEYLLVHFESKHHCAIFYTQEKLGGRLENQTCGLYYWNTNVDQEEDQTACDKHYEDFCGPYRARDQILYNSSCHSLPGC
;
A
#
# COMPACT_ATOMS: atom_id res chain seq x y z
N MET A 1 60.99 32.50 -43.85
CA MET A 1 61.05 32.21 -42.40
C MET A 1 59.64 32.40 -41.89
N VAL A 2 59.11 31.36 -41.26
CA VAL A 2 57.68 31.09 -40.99
C VAL A 2 57.12 32.04 -39.94
N GLY A 3 55.93 32.59 -40.18
CA GLY A 3 55.13 33.34 -39.20
C GLY A 3 53.68 32.92 -39.35
N MET A 4 53.16 32.25 -38.32
CA MET A 4 52.00 31.37 -38.34
C MET A 4 50.76 32.12 -37.84
N ASP A 5 49.83 32.49 -38.73
CA ASP A 5 48.53 33.06 -38.32
C ASP A 5 47.56 31.92 -37.94
N THR A 6 47.59 31.55 -36.66
CA THR A 6 46.63 30.64 -36.04
C THR A 6 45.28 31.34 -35.89
N LEU A 7 44.39 31.14 -36.86
CA LEU A 7 42.95 31.35 -36.71
C LEU A 7 42.40 30.31 -35.72
N VAL A 8 42.16 30.74 -34.48
CA VAL A 8 41.47 29.95 -33.45
C VAL A 8 39.97 29.98 -33.76
N LEU A 9 39.47 28.95 -34.43
CA LEU A 9 38.03 28.69 -34.56
C LEU A 9 37.56 27.91 -33.32
N ALA A 10 36.95 28.63 -32.38
CA ALA A 10 36.29 28.06 -31.22
C ALA A 10 34.95 27.42 -31.61
N SER A 11 34.97 26.11 -31.92
CA SER A 11 33.75 25.31 -32.07
C SER A 11 33.29 24.83 -30.70
N MET A 12 32.41 25.58 -30.04
CA MET A 12 31.69 25.12 -28.84
C MET A 12 30.63 24.09 -29.24
N PHE A 13 30.98 22.80 -29.14
CA PHE A 13 30.00 21.71 -29.14
C PHE A 13 29.36 21.62 -27.75
N GLN A 14 28.23 22.29 -27.54
CA GLN A 14 27.38 22.07 -26.36
C GLN A 14 26.49 20.85 -26.62
N VAL A 15 26.95 19.68 -26.20
CA VAL A 15 26.10 18.48 -26.13
C VAL A 15 25.23 18.62 -24.88
N PHE A 16 24.00 19.08 -25.03
CA PHE A 16 22.97 18.95 -24.00
C PHE A 16 22.59 17.47 -23.90
N VAL A 17 23.27 16.74 -23.01
CA VAL A 17 22.78 15.44 -22.57
C VAL A 17 21.59 15.72 -21.66
N CYS A 18 20.38 15.72 -22.24
CA CYS A 18 19.16 15.60 -21.47
C CYS A 18 19.18 14.23 -20.78
N VAL A 19 19.76 14.18 -19.58
CA VAL A 19 19.55 13.09 -18.66
C VAL A 19 18.08 13.20 -18.26
N PHE A 20 17.21 12.46 -18.94
CA PHE A 20 15.88 12.16 -18.42
C PHE A 20 16.12 11.27 -17.19
N SER A 21 16.35 11.91 -16.04
CA SER A 21 16.18 11.26 -14.75
C SER A 21 14.71 10.87 -14.72
N THR A 22 14.38 9.63 -15.09
CA THR A 22 13.14 9.02 -14.62
C THR A 22 13.27 9.04 -13.11
N GLU A 23 12.59 9.98 -12.45
CA GLU A 23 12.40 9.90 -11.01
C GLU A 23 11.77 8.53 -10.76
N VAL A 24 12.60 7.59 -10.33
CA VAL A 24 12.10 6.45 -9.58
C VAL A 24 11.46 7.12 -8.38
N LEU A 25 10.14 7.23 -8.40
CA LEU A 25 9.36 7.65 -7.25
C LEU A 25 9.72 6.67 -6.14
N ASN A 26 10.69 7.05 -5.30
CA ASN A 26 11.01 6.29 -4.11
C ASN A 26 9.70 6.10 -3.36
N ALA A 27 9.45 4.87 -2.88
CA ALA A 27 8.32 4.61 -2.01
C ALA A 27 8.32 5.68 -0.91
N PRO A 28 7.25 6.46 -0.75
CA PRO A 28 7.33 7.64 0.10
C PRO A 28 7.45 7.14 1.54
N LYS A 29 8.40 7.73 2.31
CA LYS A 29 8.87 7.33 3.66
C LYS A 29 8.14 6.10 4.24
N PRO A 30 8.70 4.91 4.05
CA PRO A 30 7.98 3.71 4.43
C PRO A 30 7.91 3.60 5.95
N GLY A 31 6.80 3.08 6.44
CA GLY A 31 6.48 3.04 7.86
C GLY A 31 7.47 2.18 8.66
N SER A 32 7.61 2.51 9.93
CA SER A 32 8.47 1.76 10.86
C SER A 32 7.79 0.48 11.36
N PRO A 33 8.57 -0.48 11.89
CA PRO A 33 8.00 -1.64 12.57
C PRO A 33 7.09 -1.26 13.74
N GLU A 34 7.40 -0.16 14.44
CA GLU A 34 6.63 0.35 15.57
C GLU A 34 5.28 0.93 15.11
N GLU A 35 5.27 1.71 14.03
CA GLU A 35 4.04 2.23 13.43
C GLU A 35 3.16 1.08 12.91
N LEU A 36 3.77 0.05 12.32
CA LEU A 36 3.04 -1.14 11.88
C LEU A 36 2.44 -1.92 13.05
N LYS A 37 3.18 -2.05 14.15
CA LYS A 37 2.66 -2.67 15.39
C LYS A 37 1.51 -1.86 15.96
N GLU A 38 1.66 -0.55 16.04
CA GLU A 38 0.61 0.34 16.52
C GLU A 38 -0.63 0.25 15.64
N ALA A 39 -0.44 0.22 14.32
CA ALA A 39 -1.54 0.13 13.37
C ALA A 39 -2.33 -1.19 13.52
N LEU A 40 -1.65 -2.31 13.73
CA LEU A 40 -2.28 -3.62 13.80
C LEU A 40 -2.80 -3.98 15.20
N ASN A 41 -2.26 -3.37 16.25
CA ASN A 41 -2.61 -3.70 17.64
C ASN A 41 -3.93 -3.07 18.08
N THR A 42 -5.03 -3.64 17.58
CA THR A 42 -6.38 -3.18 17.88
C THR A 42 -7.35 -4.37 18.00
N THR A 43 -8.39 -4.17 18.81
CA THR A 43 -9.54 -5.09 18.85
C THR A 43 -10.60 -4.74 17.80
N ASP A 44 -10.50 -3.58 17.17
CA ASP A 44 -11.44 -3.15 16.14
C ASP A 44 -11.23 -3.92 14.83
N LYS A 45 -12.26 -3.93 13.98
CA LYS A 45 -12.09 -4.29 12.57
C LYS A 45 -11.30 -3.20 11.88
N ILE A 46 -10.38 -3.61 11.02
CA ILE A 46 -9.65 -2.75 10.10
C ILE A 46 -10.26 -2.96 8.71
N TRP A 47 -11.08 -2.01 8.27
CA TRP A 47 -11.78 -2.05 6.99
C TRP A 47 -10.89 -1.54 5.87
N LEU A 48 -10.85 -2.26 4.75
CA LEU A 48 -10.32 -1.73 3.50
C LEU A 48 -11.39 -0.86 2.85
N ALA A 49 -11.21 0.46 2.90
CA ALA A 49 -12.20 1.39 2.37
C ALA A 49 -12.17 1.47 0.85
N LYS A 50 -10.98 1.71 0.30
CA LYS A 50 -10.73 1.78 -1.14
C LYS A 50 -9.31 1.33 -1.47
N ARG A 51 -9.11 0.89 -2.71
CA ARG A 51 -7.78 0.55 -3.23
C ARG A 51 -7.63 0.94 -4.68
N ARG A 52 -6.40 1.26 -5.08
CA ARG A 52 -5.97 1.34 -6.47
C ARG A 52 -5.34 0.02 -6.84
N THR A 53 -5.90 -0.66 -7.82
CA THR A 53 -5.40 -1.95 -8.26
C THR A 53 -5.67 -2.17 -9.74
N ASN A 54 -4.82 -2.96 -10.39
CA ASN A 54 -5.05 -3.42 -11.75
C ASN A 54 -5.96 -4.67 -11.80
N LYS A 55 -6.27 -5.27 -10.64
CA LYS A 55 -7.17 -6.41 -10.52
C LYS A 55 -8.63 -5.94 -10.46
N THR A 56 -9.48 -6.45 -11.35
CA THR A 56 -10.93 -6.24 -11.24
C THR A 56 -11.53 -7.34 -10.36
N THR A 57 -12.11 -6.96 -9.22
CA THR A 57 -12.88 -7.89 -8.37
C THR A 57 -14.25 -7.32 -8.06
N SER A 58 -15.23 -8.17 -7.77
CA SER A 58 -16.56 -7.79 -7.28
C SER A 58 -16.65 -7.73 -5.75
N ASN A 59 -15.48 -7.79 -5.09
CA ASN A 59 -15.43 -7.95 -3.63
C ASN A 59 -15.75 -6.65 -2.91
N THR A 60 -16.46 -6.78 -1.79
CA THR A 60 -16.91 -5.66 -0.94
C THR A 60 -16.73 -6.00 0.53
N CYS A 61 -16.79 -4.98 1.38
CA CYS A 61 -16.78 -5.08 2.83
C CYS A 61 -15.62 -5.93 3.37
N LEU A 62 -14.42 -5.73 2.81
CA LEU A 62 -13.23 -6.43 3.25
C LEU A 62 -12.73 -5.82 4.56
N TYR A 63 -12.50 -6.66 5.57
CA TYR A 63 -11.87 -6.25 6.81
C TYR A 63 -10.91 -7.30 7.34
N TRP A 64 -9.99 -6.84 8.18
CA TRP A 64 -9.17 -7.66 9.05
C TRP A 64 -9.63 -7.53 10.50
N GLN A 65 -9.62 -8.65 11.22
CA GLN A 65 -9.93 -8.71 12.63
C GLN A 65 -8.85 -9.48 13.36
N GLN A 66 -8.16 -8.80 14.28
CA GLN A 66 -7.14 -9.42 15.12
C GLN A 66 -7.70 -10.63 15.89
N LYS A 67 -6.94 -11.72 15.92
CA LYS A 67 -7.15 -12.88 16.81
C LYS A 67 -6.13 -12.90 17.92
N SER A 68 -4.85 -12.76 17.58
CA SER A 68 -3.76 -12.66 18.54
C SER A 68 -2.64 -11.81 17.96
N PHE A 69 -1.89 -11.15 18.85
CA PHE A 69 -0.69 -10.41 18.45
C PHE A 69 0.37 -10.57 19.54
N VAL A 70 1.40 -11.37 19.25
CA VAL A 70 2.46 -11.71 20.22
C VAL A 70 3.83 -11.50 19.58
N GLY A 71 4.61 -10.56 20.12
CA GLY A 71 5.90 -10.18 19.55
C GLY A 71 5.72 -9.55 18.17
N ASP A 72 6.19 -10.25 17.13
CA ASP A 72 6.07 -9.83 15.73
C ASP A 72 5.08 -10.70 14.95
N VAL A 73 4.37 -11.62 15.61
CA VAL A 73 3.41 -12.54 15.00
C VAL A 73 2.00 -12.03 15.22
N TYR A 74 1.30 -11.77 14.11
CA TYR A 74 -0.05 -11.24 14.06
C TYR A 74 -0.99 -12.27 13.42
N GLU A 75 -1.85 -12.88 14.21
CA GLU A 75 -2.88 -13.80 13.71
C GLU A 75 -4.18 -13.04 13.56
N PHE A 76 -4.82 -13.15 12.40
CA PHE A 76 -6.04 -12.41 12.11
C PHE A 76 -6.97 -13.18 11.20
N THR A 77 -8.21 -12.72 11.16
CA THR A 77 -9.20 -13.17 10.20
C THR A 77 -9.37 -12.10 9.14
N GLU A 78 -9.30 -12.49 7.88
CA GLU A 78 -9.74 -11.67 6.76
C GLU A 78 -11.13 -12.15 6.33
N SER A 79 -12.05 -11.21 6.23
CA SER A 79 -13.41 -11.47 5.75
C SER A 79 -13.80 -10.46 4.69
N TYR A 80 -14.53 -10.91 3.68
CA TYR A 80 -15.06 -10.07 2.60
C TYR A 80 -16.30 -10.71 1.98
N TRP A 81 -17.02 -9.94 1.19
CA TRP A 81 -18.20 -10.40 0.44
C TRP A 81 -17.87 -10.48 -1.04
N ASP A 82 -18.03 -11.67 -1.61
CA ASP A 82 -17.97 -11.94 -3.04
C ASP A 82 -19.41 -12.10 -3.57
N GLY A 83 -19.97 -10.99 -4.08
CA GLY A 83 -21.40 -10.90 -4.36
C GLY A 83 -22.22 -11.09 -3.09
N SER A 84 -23.00 -12.18 -3.02
CA SER A 84 -23.83 -12.52 -1.85
C SER A 84 -23.19 -13.54 -0.91
N GLN A 85 -21.96 -13.98 -1.19
CA GLN A 85 -21.29 -14.99 -0.37
C GLN A 85 -20.21 -14.34 0.49
N GLN A 86 -20.33 -14.51 1.81
CA GLN A 86 -19.25 -14.16 2.71
C GLN A 86 -18.10 -15.17 2.58
N ARG A 87 -16.89 -14.66 2.42
CA ARG A 87 -15.64 -15.41 2.45
C ARG A 87 -14.88 -15.01 3.70
N THR A 88 -14.33 -16.00 4.39
CA THR A 88 -13.57 -15.79 5.63
C THR A 88 -12.38 -16.72 5.65
N GLN A 89 -11.21 -16.18 5.96
CA GLN A 89 -9.95 -16.92 6.04
C GLN A 89 -9.17 -16.52 7.28
N GLN A 90 -8.50 -17.49 7.90
CA GLN A 90 -7.55 -17.23 8.98
C GLN A 90 -6.16 -17.10 8.36
N LEU A 91 -5.47 -16.03 8.69
CA LEU A 91 -4.18 -15.65 8.13
C LEU A 91 -3.19 -15.40 9.26
N ASN A 92 -1.93 -15.69 8.97
CA ASN A 92 -0.82 -15.45 9.89
C ASN A 92 0.14 -14.46 9.25
N GLY A 93 0.34 -13.33 9.91
CA GLY A 93 1.28 -12.30 9.53
C GLY A 93 2.52 -12.30 10.43
N LYS A 94 3.67 -11.98 9.85
CA LYS A 94 4.89 -11.68 10.59
C LYS A 94 5.39 -10.29 10.20
N ILE A 95 5.69 -9.45 11.19
CA ILE A 95 6.32 -8.16 10.94
C ILE A 95 7.79 -8.37 10.55
N THR A 96 8.19 -7.77 9.43
CA THR A 96 9.55 -7.85 8.90
C THR A 96 10.12 -6.45 8.63
N SER A 97 11.40 -6.28 8.95
CA SER A 97 12.20 -5.11 8.56
C SER A 97 13.68 -5.52 8.49
N PRO A 98 14.32 -5.47 7.30
CA PRO A 98 13.73 -5.09 6.03
C PRO A 98 12.67 -6.10 5.52
N PRO A 99 11.71 -5.67 4.68
CA PRO A 99 10.78 -6.52 3.96
C PRO A 99 11.48 -7.57 3.09
N ALA A 100 10.82 -8.70 2.82
CA ALA A 100 11.28 -9.75 1.92
C ALA A 100 11.41 -9.27 0.48
N SER A 101 10.56 -8.33 0.05
CA SER A 101 10.68 -7.65 -1.26
C SER A 101 11.92 -6.76 -1.39
N LYS A 102 12.64 -6.50 -0.28
CA LYS A 102 13.79 -5.59 -0.18
C LYS A 102 13.47 -4.12 -0.45
N GLU A 103 12.19 -3.76 -0.43
CA GLU A 103 11.79 -2.35 -0.36
C GLU A 103 12.20 -1.76 1.01
N GLU A 104 12.20 -0.44 1.14
CA GLU A 104 12.51 0.21 2.42
C GLU A 104 11.33 0.07 3.42
N GLY A 105 11.62 0.13 4.74
CA GLY A 105 10.64 0.21 5.84
C GLY A 105 10.25 -1.11 6.50
N ALA A 106 8.96 -1.26 6.82
CA ALA A 106 8.39 -2.43 7.48
C ALA A 106 7.22 -3.02 6.71
N ALA A 107 7.09 -4.35 6.80
CA ALA A 107 6.01 -5.08 6.14
C ALA A 107 5.35 -6.10 7.08
N LEU A 108 4.11 -6.42 6.77
CA LEU A 108 3.44 -7.61 7.27
C LEU A 108 3.53 -8.71 6.20
N GLU A 109 4.39 -9.70 6.44
CA GLU A 109 4.51 -10.90 5.62
C GLU A 109 3.41 -11.89 6.02
N VAL A 110 2.39 -12.02 5.17
CA VAL A 110 1.20 -12.83 5.41
C VAL A 110 1.34 -14.18 4.73
N THR A 111 1.29 -15.26 5.52
CA THR A 111 1.18 -16.64 5.03
C THR A 111 -0.29 -17.07 5.00
N GLY A 112 -0.71 -17.66 3.88
CA GLY A 112 -2.10 -18.06 3.63
C GLY A 112 -2.61 -17.54 2.29
N VAL A 113 -3.91 -17.64 2.05
CA VAL A 113 -4.55 -17.17 0.81
C VAL A 113 -5.46 -15.98 1.13
N SER A 114 -4.95 -14.77 1.00
CA SER A 114 -5.80 -13.56 1.12
C SER A 114 -6.68 -13.41 -0.14
N GLU A 115 -7.69 -12.56 -0.09
CA GLU A 115 -8.47 -12.07 -1.22
C GLU A 115 -7.58 -11.60 -2.39
N GLN A 116 -6.43 -11.01 -2.08
CA GLN A 116 -5.51 -10.50 -3.08
C GLN A 116 -4.59 -11.57 -3.70
N GLY A 117 -4.47 -12.73 -3.06
CA GLY A 117 -3.61 -13.83 -3.49
C GLY A 117 -2.91 -14.57 -2.35
N PRO A 118 -2.12 -15.60 -2.68
CA PRO A 118 -1.35 -16.36 -1.71
C PRO A 118 -0.07 -15.60 -1.29
N ASN A 119 0.33 -15.77 -0.02
CA ASN A 119 1.62 -15.36 0.52
C ASN A 119 2.02 -13.91 0.17
N LEU A 120 1.27 -12.96 0.71
CA LEU A 120 1.41 -11.55 0.39
C LEU A 120 2.30 -10.82 1.36
N GLU A 121 2.92 -9.75 0.90
CA GLU A 121 3.62 -8.80 1.74
C GLU A 121 2.91 -7.45 1.68
N TYR A 122 2.43 -6.97 2.84
CA TYR A 122 1.81 -5.66 2.99
C TYR A 122 2.82 -4.68 3.55
N LEU A 123 3.32 -3.80 2.69
CA LEU A 123 4.23 -2.72 3.06
C LEU A 123 3.42 -1.58 3.68
N LEU A 124 3.79 -1.16 4.90
CA LEU A 124 3.22 0.05 5.49
C LEU A 124 3.84 1.26 4.82
N VAL A 125 3.01 2.07 4.17
CA VAL A 125 3.47 3.29 3.49
C VAL A 125 3.19 4.51 4.36
N HIS A 126 2.07 4.50 5.08
CA HIS A 126 1.71 5.59 5.98
C HIS A 126 0.76 5.10 7.06
N PHE A 127 0.92 5.64 8.26
CA PHE A 127 -0.02 5.48 9.36
C PHE A 127 -0.30 6.86 9.96
N GLU A 128 -1.56 7.24 10.01
CA GLU A 128 -2.02 8.46 10.68
C GLU A 128 -2.74 8.05 11.97
N SER A 129 -2.00 8.09 13.07
CA SER A 129 -2.47 7.58 14.36
C SER A 129 -3.65 8.38 14.91
N LYS A 130 -3.75 9.68 14.62
CA LYS A 130 -4.84 10.51 15.13
C LYS A 130 -6.20 10.13 14.53
N HIS A 131 -6.21 9.80 13.25
CA HIS A 131 -7.43 9.52 12.48
C HIS A 131 -7.65 8.01 12.25
N HIS A 132 -6.79 7.17 12.85
CA HIS A 132 -6.76 5.70 12.72
C HIS A 132 -7.01 5.25 11.27
N CYS A 133 -6.09 5.63 10.41
CA CYS A 133 -6.02 5.10 9.06
C CYS A 133 -4.60 4.74 8.67
N ALA A 134 -4.49 3.75 7.79
CA ALA A 134 -3.22 3.26 7.28
C ALA A 134 -3.31 3.05 5.77
N ILE A 135 -2.18 3.26 5.12
CA ILE A 135 -2.02 2.99 3.69
C ILE A 135 -1.07 1.81 3.56
N PHE A 136 -1.59 0.72 3.03
CA PHE A 136 -0.80 -0.47 2.73
C PHE A 136 -0.60 -0.63 1.24
N TYR A 137 0.59 -1.08 0.89
CA TYR A 137 0.95 -1.38 -0.48
C TYR A 137 1.34 -2.85 -0.62
N THR A 138 0.85 -3.50 -1.67
CA THR A 138 1.25 -4.86 -2.04
C THR A 138 1.76 -4.88 -3.47
N GLN A 139 2.76 -5.74 -3.70
CA GLN A 139 3.29 -5.98 -5.04
C GLN A 139 3.55 -7.46 -5.28
N GLU A 140 3.20 -7.92 -6.46
CA GLU A 140 3.49 -9.27 -6.95
C GLU A 140 4.46 -9.15 -8.13
N LYS A 141 5.59 -9.87 -8.05
CA LYS A 141 6.60 -9.90 -9.11
C LYS A 141 6.70 -11.32 -9.68
N LEU A 142 6.46 -11.50 -10.98
CA LEU A 142 6.65 -12.77 -11.69
C LEU A 142 7.82 -12.63 -12.68
N GLY A 143 8.82 -13.50 -12.57
CA GLY A 143 10.01 -13.45 -13.44
C GLY A 143 10.77 -12.11 -13.37
N GLY A 144 10.73 -11.43 -12.22
CA GLY A 144 11.34 -10.12 -12.02
C GLY A 144 10.55 -8.93 -12.59
N ARG A 145 9.41 -9.19 -13.24
CA ARG A 145 8.47 -8.15 -13.69
C ARG A 145 7.36 -7.98 -12.68
N LEU A 146 6.96 -6.74 -12.48
CA LEU A 146 5.81 -6.38 -11.67
C LEU A 146 4.52 -6.80 -12.40
N GLU A 147 3.76 -7.71 -11.80
CA GLU A 147 2.48 -8.19 -12.33
C GLU A 147 1.31 -7.41 -11.74
N ASN A 148 1.26 -7.34 -10.41
CA ASN A 148 0.15 -6.71 -9.70
C ASN A 148 0.68 -5.74 -8.66
N GLN A 149 0.01 -4.59 -8.56
CA GLN A 149 0.20 -3.61 -7.50
C GLN A 149 -1.16 -3.27 -6.91
N THR A 150 -1.19 -3.13 -5.60
CA THR A 150 -2.34 -2.59 -4.89
C THR A 150 -1.88 -1.54 -3.89
N CYS A 151 -2.56 -0.39 -3.86
CA CYS A 151 -2.40 0.64 -2.84
C CYS A 151 -3.75 0.87 -2.16
N GLY A 152 -3.88 0.43 -0.91
CA GLY A 152 -5.14 0.37 -0.18
C GLY A 152 -5.17 1.32 1.01
N LEU A 153 -6.32 1.97 1.21
CA LEU A 153 -6.63 2.80 2.38
C LEU A 153 -7.48 2.02 3.37
N TYR A 154 -7.00 1.93 4.60
CA TYR A 154 -7.62 1.17 5.65
C TYR A 154 -8.03 2.08 6.80
N TYR A 155 -9.20 1.81 7.37
CA TYR A 155 -9.75 2.54 8.52
C TYR A 155 -10.20 1.58 9.61
N TRP A 156 -10.12 2.05 10.85
CA TRP A 156 -10.58 1.30 12.00
C TRP A 156 -12.09 1.49 12.10
N ASN A 157 -12.77 0.48 12.64
CA ASN A 157 -14.23 0.47 12.73
C ASN A 157 -14.81 1.71 13.41
N THR A 158 -14.08 2.29 14.36
CA THR A 158 -14.46 3.51 15.09
C THR A 158 -14.40 4.78 14.23
N ASN A 159 -13.60 4.79 13.16
CA ASN A 159 -13.30 5.97 12.34
C ASN A 159 -13.80 5.87 10.89
N VAL A 160 -14.10 4.66 10.40
CA VAL A 160 -14.41 4.41 8.98
C VAL A 160 -15.61 5.21 8.43
N ASP A 161 -16.56 5.59 9.28
CA ASP A 161 -17.75 6.39 8.92
C ASP A 161 -17.62 7.89 9.30
N GLN A 162 -16.49 8.32 9.86
CA GLN A 162 -16.30 9.70 10.32
C GLN A 162 -15.76 10.58 9.19
N GLU A 163 -16.53 11.60 8.80
CA GLU A 163 -16.19 12.49 7.68
C GLU A 163 -14.87 13.26 7.88
N GLU A 164 -14.59 13.71 9.11
CA GLU A 164 -13.33 14.41 9.43
C GLU A 164 -12.11 13.49 9.22
N ASP A 165 -12.19 12.24 9.71
CA ASP A 165 -11.12 11.26 9.57
C ASP A 165 -10.93 10.86 8.11
N GLN A 166 -12.03 10.63 7.38
CA GLN A 166 -11.99 10.33 5.96
C GLN A 166 -11.29 11.43 5.16
N THR A 167 -11.61 12.70 5.45
CA THR A 167 -11.01 13.84 4.75
C THR A 167 -9.51 13.94 4.98
N ALA A 168 -9.04 13.73 6.21
CA ALA A 168 -7.62 13.77 6.54
C ALA A 168 -6.85 12.63 5.83
N CYS A 169 -7.38 11.43 5.91
CA CYS A 169 -6.75 10.21 5.38
C CYS A 169 -6.80 10.13 3.85
N ASP A 170 -7.84 10.65 3.21
CA ASP A 170 -7.94 10.71 1.75
C ASP A 170 -6.86 11.59 1.13
N LYS A 171 -6.44 12.65 1.82
CA LYS A 171 -5.29 13.46 1.38
C LYS A 171 -4.02 12.62 1.31
N HIS A 172 -3.72 11.89 2.37
CA HIS A 172 -2.58 10.97 2.38
C HIS A 172 -2.72 9.90 1.29
N TYR A 173 -3.91 9.34 1.13
CA TYR A 173 -4.16 8.36 0.08
C TYR A 173 -3.85 8.91 -1.30
N GLU A 174 -4.23 10.14 -1.62
CA GLU A 174 -3.87 10.75 -2.89
C GLU A 174 -2.36 11.05 -2.99
N ASP A 175 -1.69 11.45 -1.90
CA ASP A 175 -0.24 11.67 -1.92
C ASP A 175 0.54 10.38 -2.19
N PHE A 176 0.16 9.27 -1.55
CA PHE A 176 0.88 7.99 -1.61
C PHE A 176 0.40 7.08 -2.76
N CYS A 177 -0.91 7.03 -3.02
CA CYS A 177 -1.52 6.18 -4.05
C CYS A 177 -1.82 6.94 -5.37
N GLY A 178 -1.79 8.28 -5.35
CA GLY A 178 -1.94 9.18 -6.51
C GLY A 178 -1.16 8.78 -7.76
N PRO A 179 0.15 8.50 -7.63
CA PRO A 179 1.00 8.18 -8.78
C PRO A 179 0.67 6.87 -9.49
N TYR A 180 -0.08 5.96 -8.86
CA TYR A 180 -0.48 4.69 -9.47
C TYR A 180 -1.58 4.94 -10.50
N ARG A 181 -1.31 4.59 -11.76
CA ARG A 181 -2.23 4.75 -12.90
C ARG A 181 -3.32 3.65 -12.96
N ALA A 182 -3.87 3.31 -11.81
CA ALA A 182 -4.99 2.38 -11.67
C ALA A 182 -6.26 3.14 -11.26
N ARG A 183 -7.43 2.50 -11.37
CA ARG A 183 -8.68 3.08 -10.87
C ARG A 183 -8.89 2.70 -9.42
N ASP A 184 -9.56 3.59 -8.69
CA ASP A 184 -10.08 3.27 -7.37
C ASP A 184 -11.19 2.23 -7.48
N GLN A 185 -11.04 1.18 -6.69
CA GLN A 185 -12.12 0.28 -6.32
C GLN A 185 -12.55 0.66 -4.91
N ILE A 186 -13.84 0.97 -4.73
CA ILE A 186 -14.43 1.20 -3.41
C ILE A 186 -14.93 -0.14 -2.88
N LEU A 187 -14.44 -0.54 -1.70
CA LEU A 187 -14.81 -1.80 -1.06
C LEU A 187 -15.75 -1.58 0.12
N TYR A 188 -15.61 -0.47 0.83
CA TYR A 188 -16.45 -0.15 1.98
C TYR A 188 -17.55 0.85 1.63
N ASN A 189 -18.71 0.65 2.23
CA ASN A 189 -19.74 1.67 2.43
C ASN A 189 -20.48 1.35 3.74
N SER A 190 -21.28 2.27 4.25
CA SER A 190 -21.96 2.12 5.54
C SER A 190 -22.90 0.92 5.64
N SER A 191 -23.35 0.34 4.51
CA SER A 191 -24.13 -0.91 4.54
C SER A 191 -23.31 -2.12 4.97
N CYS A 192 -21.98 -2.05 4.94
CA CYS A 192 -21.10 -3.10 5.44
C CYS A 192 -21.32 -3.41 6.92
N HIS A 193 -21.79 -2.45 7.72
CA HIS A 193 -22.17 -2.69 9.12
C HIS A 193 -23.40 -3.58 9.29
N SER A 194 -24.29 -3.61 8.30
CA SER A 194 -25.57 -4.32 8.37
C SER A 194 -25.50 -5.77 7.91
N LEU A 195 -24.35 -6.19 7.38
CA LEU A 195 -24.18 -7.53 6.83
C LEU A 195 -24.00 -8.58 7.96
N PRO A 196 -24.59 -9.79 7.81
CA PRO A 196 -24.45 -10.86 8.80
C PRO A 196 -22.98 -11.15 9.13
N GLY A 197 -22.67 -11.30 10.42
CA GLY A 197 -21.29 -11.49 10.89
C GLY A 197 -20.51 -10.19 11.10
N CYS A 198 -21.17 -9.03 10.97
CA CYS A 198 -20.63 -7.75 11.39
C CYS A 198 -21.03 -7.35 12.82
#